data_AF-A0A5P6PA70-F1
#
_entry.id   AF-A0A5P6PA70-F1
#
_cell.length_a   1.000
_cell.length_b   1.000
_cell.length_c   1.000
_cell.angle_alpha   90.00
_cell.angle_beta   90.00
_cell.angle_gamma   90.00
#
_symmetry.space_group_name_H-M   'P 1'
#
loop_
_entity.id
_entity.type
_entity.pdbx_description
1 polymer ?
#
loop_
_entity_poly.entity_id
_entity_poly.type
_entity_poly.pdbx_seq_one_letter_code
_entity_poly.pdbx_strand_id
1 'polypeptide(L)'
;MLKSICSAIGAAFRAAISCLRVVLSIPGRLLGSVFGGPLVGPPPGDSPLVEDLAARVAAEDAAVANNSRKVAEAFWHWLMDSLIADGPVAVPSWFPRAIKEWAPGLTAAEAEKLVSVEKTDLQSHLRGLFAVPGVRKVQPLPSVTAWPPEPAYVEPAQGWAAQFATPAPGRAGA
;
A
#
# COMPACT_ATOMS: atom_id res chain seq x y z
N MET A 1 4.62 34.50 -4.58
CA MET A 1 4.54 33.26 -5.41
C MET A 1 5.58 33.19 -6.54
N LEU A 2 6.06 34.30 -7.12
CA LEU A 2 7.14 34.29 -8.14
C LEU A 2 8.46 33.61 -7.70
N LYS A 3 8.84 33.73 -6.41
CA LYS A 3 10.10 33.17 -5.90
C LYS A 3 10.16 31.63 -5.88
N SER A 4 8.99 30.96 -5.82
CA SER A 4 8.93 29.48 -5.79
C SER A 4 9.12 28.88 -7.19
N ILE A 5 8.72 29.60 -8.23
CA ILE A 5 8.87 29.18 -9.63
C ILE A 5 10.34 29.28 -10.05
N CYS A 6 11.04 30.34 -9.64
CA CYS A 6 12.48 30.50 -9.91
C CYS A 6 13.34 29.42 -9.23
N SER A 7 12.94 28.92 -8.05
CA SER A 7 13.67 27.87 -7.33
C SER A 7 13.51 26.49 -7.97
N ALA A 8 12.33 26.17 -8.52
CA ALA A 8 12.08 24.90 -9.20
C ALA A 8 12.83 24.79 -10.54
N ILE A 9 12.93 25.92 -11.27
CA ILE A 9 13.69 25.99 -12.52
C ILE A 9 15.19 25.79 -12.28
N GLY A 10 15.74 26.36 -11.19
CA GLY A 10 17.16 26.17 -10.83
C GLY A 10 17.54 24.71 -10.54
N ALA A 11 16.65 23.93 -9.91
CA ALA A 11 16.87 22.52 -9.65
C ALA A 11 16.80 21.65 -10.92
N ALA A 12 15.87 21.96 -11.83
CA ALA A 12 15.74 21.29 -13.12
C ALA A 12 16.96 21.53 -14.03
N PHE A 13 17.53 22.74 -14.02
CA PHE A 13 18.76 23.03 -14.77
C PHE A 13 19.98 22.28 -14.21
N ARG A 14 20.11 22.11 -12.88
CA ARG A 14 21.18 21.28 -12.30
C ARG A 14 21.05 19.81 -12.68
N ALA A 15 19.82 19.27 -12.66
CA ALA A 15 19.56 17.90 -13.11
C ALA A 15 19.89 17.71 -14.60
N ALA A 16 19.47 18.65 -15.46
CA ALA A 16 19.76 18.62 -16.89
C ALA A 16 21.26 18.73 -17.19
N ILE A 17 22.01 19.59 -16.49
CA ILE A 17 23.46 19.71 -16.63
C ILE A 17 24.18 18.42 -16.16
N SER A 18 23.66 17.73 -15.14
CA SER A 18 24.23 16.45 -14.70
C SER A 18 24.02 15.34 -15.74
N CYS A 19 22.83 15.26 -16.36
CA CYS A 19 22.56 14.33 -17.45
C CYS A 19 23.40 14.65 -18.68
N LEU A 20 23.59 15.94 -19.01
CA LEU A 20 24.39 16.34 -20.17
C LEU A 20 25.87 15.95 -20.00
N ARG A 21 26.44 16.04 -18.79
CA ARG A 21 27.80 15.56 -18.49
C ARG A 21 27.97 14.05 -18.66
N VAL A 22 26.96 13.27 -18.28
CA VAL A 22 26.96 11.82 -18.50
C VAL A 22 26.88 11.50 -19.99
N VAL A 23 26.08 12.23 -20.77
CA VAL A 23 25.96 12.01 -22.22
C VAL A 23 27.22 12.46 -22.98
N LEU A 24 27.85 13.58 -22.60
CA LEU A 24 29.10 14.07 -23.21
C LEU A 24 30.33 13.20 -22.90
N SER A 25 30.27 12.32 -21.89
CA SER A 25 31.35 11.37 -21.57
C SER A 25 31.20 10.00 -22.25
N ILE A 26 30.09 9.76 -22.96
CA ILE A 26 29.85 8.53 -23.73
C ILE A 26 30.66 8.45 -25.04
N PRO A 27 30.84 9.51 -25.87
CA PRO A 27 31.49 9.34 -27.17
C PRO A 27 32.99 8.98 -27.09
N GLY A 28 33.68 9.37 -26.02
CA GLY A 28 35.08 8.95 -25.80
C GLY A 28 35.22 7.46 -25.49
N ARG A 29 34.23 6.85 -24.82
CA ARG A 29 34.25 5.41 -24.49
C ARG A 29 33.94 4.52 -25.69
N LEU A 30 33.18 5.01 -26.67
CA LEU A 30 32.85 4.26 -27.89
C LEU A 30 33.93 4.36 -28.97
N LEU A 31 34.73 5.43 -29.01
CA LEU A 31 35.88 5.52 -29.92
C LEU A 31 37.06 4.63 -29.50
N GLY A 32 37.22 4.36 -28.20
CA GLY A 32 38.22 3.41 -27.69
C GLY A 32 37.93 1.95 -28.06
N SER A 33 36.67 1.56 -28.26
CA SER A 33 36.29 0.19 -28.61
C SER A 33 36.51 -0.17 -30.09
N VAL A 34 36.73 0.80 -30.97
CA VAL A 34 37.03 0.55 -32.39
C VAL A 34 38.53 0.27 -32.62
N PHE A 35 39.41 0.74 -31.72
CA PHE A 35 40.87 0.61 -31.85
C PHE A 35 41.51 -0.46 -30.92
N GLY A 36 40.72 -1.38 -30.36
CA GLY A 36 41.26 -2.59 -29.73
C GLY A 36 42.10 -2.39 -28.47
N GLY A 37 41.89 -1.31 -27.72
CA GLY A 37 42.43 -1.20 -26.36
C GLY A 37 41.64 -2.11 -25.41
N PRO A 38 42.28 -2.81 -24.45
CA PRO A 38 41.55 -3.55 -23.43
C PRO A 38 40.63 -2.56 -22.71
N LEU A 39 39.31 -2.77 -22.84
CA LEU A 39 38.33 -2.09 -22.03
C LEU A 39 38.68 -2.42 -20.58
N VAL A 40 39.35 -1.49 -19.90
CA VAL A 40 39.41 -1.49 -18.44
C VAL A 40 37.94 -1.41 -18.03
N GLY A 41 37.40 -2.57 -17.65
CA GLY A 41 36.04 -2.66 -17.13
C GLY A 41 35.88 -1.62 -16.03
N PRO A 42 34.66 -1.11 -15.79
CA PRO A 42 34.42 -0.26 -14.63
C PRO A 42 35.06 -0.95 -13.41
N PRO A 43 35.85 -0.21 -12.59
CA PRO A 43 36.58 -0.80 -11.48
C PRO A 43 35.61 -1.66 -10.66
N PRO A 44 35.97 -2.91 -10.33
CA PRO A 44 35.10 -3.79 -9.57
C PRO A 44 34.96 -3.21 -8.16
N GLY A 45 33.76 -2.74 -7.84
CA GLY A 45 33.41 -2.17 -6.54
C GLY A 45 32.62 -0.88 -6.69
N ASP A 46 31.55 -0.76 -5.91
CA ASP A 46 30.89 0.51 -5.72
C ASP A 46 31.89 1.46 -5.05
N SER A 47 31.98 2.71 -5.53
CA SER A 47 32.81 3.69 -4.84
C SER A 47 32.29 3.87 -3.40
N PRO A 48 33.13 4.18 -2.40
CA PRO A 48 32.69 4.37 -1.01
C PRO A 48 31.54 5.37 -0.85
N LEU A 49 31.42 6.33 -1.78
CA LEU A 49 30.32 7.30 -1.84
C LEU A 49 28.98 6.66 -2.27
N VAL A 50 29.01 5.64 -3.13
CA VAL A 50 27.84 4.88 -3.56
C VAL A 50 27.39 3.94 -2.45
N GLU A 51 28.33 3.32 -1.73
CA GLU A 51 28.04 2.49 -0.57
C GLU A 51 27.38 3.30 0.57
N ASP A 52 27.91 4.49 0.89
CA ASP A 52 27.31 5.39 1.88
C ASP A 52 25.91 5.85 1.46
N LEU A 53 25.74 6.21 0.19
CA LEU A 53 24.43 6.60 -0.33
C LEU A 53 23.42 5.44 -0.25
N ALA A 54 23.83 4.22 -0.63
CA ALA A 54 22.98 3.04 -0.55
C ALA A 54 22.58 2.73 0.89
N ALA A 55 23.52 2.82 1.84
CA ALA A 55 23.23 2.65 3.27
C ALA A 55 22.23 3.67 3.80
N ARG A 56 22.36 4.95 3.38
CA ARG A 56 21.43 6.01 3.77
C ARG A 56 20.03 5.80 3.21
N VAL A 57 19.91 5.42 1.94
CA VAL A 57 18.62 5.09 1.31
C VAL A 57 17.98 3.91 2.02
N ALA A 58 18.74 2.84 2.30
CA ALA A 58 18.22 1.68 3.03
C ALA A 58 17.72 2.04 4.44
N ALA A 59 18.43 2.94 5.14
CA ALA A 59 18.00 3.41 6.46
C ALA A 59 16.70 4.25 6.39
N GLU A 60 16.57 5.11 5.39
CA GLU A 60 15.34 5.90 5.17
C GLU A 60 14.16 4.99 4.81
N ASP A 61 14.35 4.01 3.93
CA ASP A 61 13.32 3.04 3.56
C ASP A 61 12.85 2.21 4.76
N ALA A 62 13.79 1.78 5.62
CA ALA A 62 13.47 1.07 6.86
C ALA A 62 12.64 1.95 7.82
N ALA A 63 12.96 3.23 7.93
CA ALA A 63 12.21 4.18 8.76
C ALA A 63 10.78 4.38 8.22
N VAL A 64 10.61 4.54 6.90
CA VAL A 64 9.31 4.66 6.24
C VAL A 64 8.47 3.40 6.42
N ALA A 65 9.08 2.22 6.28
CA ALA A 65 8.43 0.94 6.48
C ALA A 65 7.94 0.78 7.94
N ASN A 66 8.77 1.14 8.91
CA ASN A 66 8.41 1.08 10.32
C ASN A 66 7.25 2.04 10.65
N ASN A 67 7.27 3.26 10.11
CA ASN A 67 6.18 4.21 10.29
C ASN A 67 4.88 3.69 9.68
N SER A 68 4.96 3.13 8.46
CA SER A 68 3.80 2.55 7.77
C SER A 68 3.18 1.39 8.55
N ARG A 69 4.01 0.54 9.17
CA ARG A 69 3.55 -0.54 10.05
C ARG A 69 2.77 -0.01 11.26
N LYS A 70 3.28 1.03 11.92
CA LYS A 70 2.59 1.67 13.06
C LYS A 70 1.24 2.27 12.67
N VAL A 71 1.18 2.91 11.51
CA VAL A 71 -0.08 3.45 10.96
C VAL A 71 -1.06 2.31 10.67
N ALA A 72 -0.60 1.21 10.06
CA ALA A 72 -1.46 0.07 9.75
C ALA A 72 -2.01 -0.61 11.01
N GLU A 73 -1.18 -0.77 12.05
CA GLU A 73 -1.60 -1.34 13.33
C GLU A 73 -2.64 -0.47 14.04
N ALA A 74 -2.42 0.84 14.11
CA ALA A 74 -3.40 1.75 14.70
C ALA A 74 -4.68 1.84 13.89
N PHE A 75 -4.59 1.78 12.56
CA PHE A 75 -5.75 1.73 11.69
C PHE A 75 -6.55 0.43 11.90
N TRP A 76 -5.87 -0.70 12.06
CA TRP A 76 -6.52 -1.98 12.39
C TRP A 76 -7.27 -1.91 13.72
N HIS A 77 -6.68 -1.31 14.76
CA HIS A 77 -7.39 -1.08 16.03
C HIS A 77 -8.61 -0.18 15.86
N TRP A 78 -8.48 0.93 15.12
CA TRP A 78 -9.60 1.81 14.82
C TRP A 78 -10.74 1.08 14.06
N LEU A 79 -10.41 0.16 13.16
CA LEU A 79 -11.39 -0.67 12.47
C LEU A 79 -12.14 -1.58 13.44
N MET A 80 -11.42 -2.25 14.35
CA MET A 80 -12.02 -3.10 15.38
C MET A 80 -12.97 -2.30 16.27
N ASP A 81 -12.55 -1.12 16.73
CA ASP A 81 -13.38 -0.24 17.54
C ASP A 81 -14.63 0.21 16.77
N SER A 82 -14.49 0.48 15.47
CA SER A 82 -15.63 0.85 14.60
C SER A 82 -16.62 -0.30 14.40
N LEU A 83 -16.12 -1.53 14.25
CA LEU A 83 -16.97 -2.74 14.19
C LEU A 83 -17.72 -2.97 15.50
N ILE A 84 -17.06 -2.79 16.64
CA ILE A 84 -17.71 -2.93 17.96
C ILE A 84 -18.77 -1.83 18.19
N ALA A 85 -18.56 -0.64 17.62
CA ALA A 85 -19.47 0.49 17.74
C ALA A 85 -20.57 0.54 16.65
N ASP A 86 -20.63 -0.46 15.76
CA ASP A 86 -21.54 -0.50 14.59
C ASP A 86 -21.46 0.76 13.71
N GLY A 87 -20.29 1.37 13.60
CA GLY A 87 -20.10 2.60 12.85
C GLY A 87 -18.71 3.23 13.00
N PRO A 88 -18.37 4.19 12.13
CA PRO A 88 -17.05 4.83 12.16
C PRO A 88 -16.87 5.65 13.45
N VAL A 89 -15.90 5.26 14.28
CA VAL A 89 -15.51 6.04 15.47
C VAL A 89 -14.61 7.22 15.09
N ALA A 90 -14.37 8.13 16.05
CA ALA A 90 -13.51 9.29 15.84
C ALA A 90 -12.12 8.90 15.31
N VAL A 91 -11.75 9.44 14.14
CA VAL A 91 -10.45 9.13 13.52
C VAL A 91 -9.33 9.88 14.23
N PRO A 92 -8.22 9.21 14.61
CA PRO A 92 -7.08 9.86 15.22
C PRO A 92 -6.50 11.00 14.37
N SER A 93 -6.25 12.15 14.99
CA SER A 93 -5.78 13.37 14.31
C SER A 93 -4.43 13.21 13.61
N TRP A 94 -3.57 12.35 14.15
CA TRP A 94 -2.23 12.05 13.66
C TRP A 94 -2.20 11.10 12.46
N PHE A 95 -3.34 10.49 12.08
CA PHE A 95 -3.39 9.67 10.88
C PHE A 95 -3.01 10.49 9.63
N PRO A 96 -2.36 9.84 8.64
CA PRO A 96 -2.15 10.43 7.33
C PRO A 96 -3.45 10.98 6.74
N ARG A 97 -3.35 12.13 6.06
CA ARG A 97 -4.52 12.81 5.49
C ARG A 97 -5.38 11.90 4.61
N ALA A 98 -4.75 11.09 3.75
CA ALA A 98 -5.45 10.17 2.88
C ALA A 98 -6.33 9.17 3.66
N ILE A 99 -5.84 8.66 4.79
CA ILE A 99 -6.60 7.74 5.65
C ILE A 99 -7.72 8.50 6.36
N LYS A 100 -7.48 9.72 6.83
CA LYS A 100 -8.51 10.55 7.49
C LYS A 100 -9.70 10.88 6.57
N GLU A 101 -9.43 11.10 5.29
CA GLU A 101 -10.47 11.40 4.30
C GLU A 101 -11.16 10.13 3.77
N TRP A 102 -10.53 8.96 3.91
CA TRP A 102 -11.04 7.67 3.41
C TRP A 102 -11.81 6.89 4.49
N ALA A 103 -11.22 6.75 5.68
CA ALA A 103 -11.69 5.85 6.74
C ALA A 103 -13.16 6.09 7.17
N PRO A 104 -13.63 7.34 7.38
CA PRO A 104 -15.03 7.58 7.78
C PRO A 104 -16.06 7.17 6.72
N GLY A 105 -15.66 6.95 5.48
CA GLY A 105 -16.55 6.58 4.38
C GLY A 105 -16.60 5.07 4.09
N LEU A 106 -15.89 4.26 4.87
CA LEU A 106 -15.91 2.81 4.75
C LEU A 106 -17.28 2.24 5.13
N THR A 107 -17.65 1.10 4.54
CA THR A 107 -18.82 0.32 4.95
C THR A 107 -18.43 -0.75 5.97
N ALA A 108 -19.40 -1.29 6.71
CA ALA A 108 -19.18 -2.41 7.63
C ALA A 108 -18.50 -3.61 6.93
N ALA A 109 -19.02 -4.01 5.77
CA ALA A 109 -18.46 -5.12 4.98
C ALA A 109 -17.02 -4.85 4.48
N GLU A 110 -16.65 -3.60 4.23
CA GLU A 110 -15.27 -3.25 3.90
C GLU A 110 -14.37 -3.30 5.14
N ALA A 111 -14.86 -2.82 6.29
CA ALA A 111 -14.14 -2.85 7.55
C ALA A 111 -13.85 -4.30 8.01
N GLU A 112 -14.83 -5.20 7.91
CA GLU A 112 -14.67 -6.63 8.21
C GLU A 112 -13.59 -7.29 7.34
N LYS A 113 -13.62 -7.00 6.04
CA LYS A 113 -12.59 -7.50 5.11
C LYS A 113 -11.21 -6.99 5.47
N LEU A 114 -11.09 -5.68 5.77
CA LEU A 114 -9.82 -5.08 6.15
C LEU A 114 -9.27 -5.66 7.46
N VAL A 115 -10.14 -5.98 8.43
CA VAL A 115 -9.75 -6.64 9.69
C VAL A 115 -9.28 -8.08 9.47
N SER A 116 -9.88 -8.78 8.50
CA SER A 116 -9.60 -10.19 8.20
C SER A 116 -8.33 -10.42 7.38
N VAL A 117 -7.78 -9.35 6.79
CA VAL A 117 -6.58 -9.41 5.94
C VAL A 117 -5.30 -9.43 6.79
N GLU A 118 -4.23 -10.01 6.26
CA GLU A 118 -2.93 -10.01 6.94
C GLU A 118 -2.43 -8.58 7.16
N LYS A 119 -1.74 -8.33 8.28
CA LYS A 119 -1.25 -6.98 8.63
C LYS A 119 -0.32 -6.38 7.55
N THR A 120 0.47 -7.22 6.89
CA THR A 120 1.39 -6.82 5.81
C THR A 120 0.64 -6.37 4.55
N ASP A 121 -0.45 -7.07 4.20
CA ASP A 121 -1.34 -6.71 3.10
C ASP A 121 -2.11 -5.44 3.41
N LEU A 122 -2.61 -5.28 4.65
CA LEU A 122 -3.24 -4.03 5.09
C LEU A 122 -2.27 -2.84 5.00
N GLN A 123 -1.04 -3.01 5.48
CA GLN A 123 0.00 -1.99 5.35
C GLN A 123 0.23 -1.61 3.89
N SER A 124 0.33 -2.61 3.01
CA SER A 124 0.54 -2.41 1.58
C SER A 124 -0.65 -1.74 0.90
N HIS A 125 -1.87 -2.06 1.33
CA HIS A 125 -3.09 -1.42 0.88
C HIS A 125 -3.17 0.05 1.26
N LEU A 126 -2.85 0.38 2.52
CA LEU A 126 -2.83 1.77 3.01
C LEU A 126 -1.79 2.63 2.29
N ARG A 127 -0.71 2.02 1.80
CA ARG A 127 0.30 2.67 0.95
C ARG A 127 -0.11 2.79 -0.51
N GLY A 128 -1.25 2.23 -0.91
CA GLY A 128 -1.71 2.19 -2.29
C GLY A 128 -0.93 1.24 -3.20
N LEU A 129 -0.15 0.31 -2.63
CA LEU A 129 0.66 -0.64 -3.40
C LEU A 129 -0.17 -1.82 -3.91
N PHE A 130 -1.13 -2.29 -3.10
CA PHE A 130 -1.98 -3.43 -3.42
C PHE A 130 -3.45 -3.15 -3.11
N ALA A 131 -4.35 -3.70 -3.91
CA ALA A 131 -5.78 -3.61 -3.67
C ALA A 131 -6.26 -4.82 -2.86
N VAL A 132 -7.07 -4.58 -1.82
CA VAL A 132 -7.77 -5.64 -1.11
C VAL A 132 -9.07 -5.94 -1.87
N PRO A 133 -9.33 -7.20 -2.27
CA PRO A 133 -10.54 -7.56 -3.00
C PRO A 133 -11.83 -7.17 -2.26
N GLY A 134 -12.68 -6.41 -2.94
CA GLY A 134 -13.96 -5.97 -2.38
C GLY A 134 -13.85 -4.87 -1.32
N VAL A 135 -12.73 -4.15 -1.29
CA VAL A 135 -12.53 -2.91 -0.55
C VAL A 135 -12.14 -1.81 -1.54
N ARG A 136 -12.76 -0.63 -1.44
CA ARG A 136 -12.40 0.52 -2.26
C ARG A 136 -10.97 0.99 -1.95
N LYS A 137 -10.24 1.44 -2.98
CA LYS A 137 -8.89 2.00 -2.82
C LYS A 137 -8.89 3.19 -1.85
N VAL A 138 -7.76 3.42 -1.19
CA VAL A 138 -7.56 4.58 -0.32
C VAL A 138 -7.65 5.87 -1.14
N GLN A 139 -8.80 6.53 -1.03
CA GLN A 139 -9.14 7.77 -1.70
C GLN A 139 -10.15 8.53 -0.84
N PRO A 140 -10.33 9.84 -1.01
CA PRO A 140 -11.35 10.57 -0.27
C PRO A 140 -12.75 9.95 -0.49
N LEU A 141 -13.46 9.66 0.60
CA LEU A 141 -14.81 9.12 0.58
C LEU A 141 -15.75 10.04 1.36
N PRO A 142 -17.05 10.11 0.98
CA PRO A 142 -18.03 10.81 1.79
C PRO A 142 -18.15 10.11 3.15
N SER A 143 -18.04 10.89 4.23
CA SER A 143 -18.15 10.35 5.59
C SER A 143 -19.57 9.83 5.84
N VAL A 144 -19.66 8.65 6.44
CA VAL A 144 -20.91 8.02 6.85
C VAL A 144 -21.08 8.24 8.35
N THR A 145 -22.28 8.60 8.80
CA THR A 145 -22.54 8.85 10.24
C THR A 145 -22.74 7.55 11.03
N ALA A 146 -23.34 6.54 10.41
CA ALA A 146 -23.58 5.23 10.98
C ALA A 146 -23.68 4.19 9.86
N TRP A 147 -23.22 2.97 10.11
CA TRP A 147 -23.40 1.90 9.13
C TRP A 147 -24.87 1.45 9.08
N PRO A 148 -25.38 1.10 7.89
CA PRO A 148 -26.71 0.55 7.80
C PRO A 148 -26.79 -0.74 8.64
N PRO A 149 -27.89 -0.96 9.39
CA PRO A 149 -28.04 -2.15 10.20
C PRO A 149 -27.96 -3.40 9.31
N GLU A 150 -27.35 -4.46 9.83
CA GLU A 150 -27.35 -5.74 9.12
C GLU A 150 -28.80 -6.17 8.86
N PRO A 151 -29.10 -6.71 7.67
CA PRO A 151 -30.43 -7.24 7.40
C PRO A 151 -30.72 -8.34 8.41
N ALA A 152 -31.76 -8.14 9.23
CA ALA A 152 -32.23 -9.14 10.18
C ALA A 152 -32.39 -10.48 9.44
N TYR A 153 -31.73 -11.51 9.97
CA TYR A 153 -31.74 -12.90 9.51
C TYR A 153 -32.93 -13.23 8.60
N VAL A 154 -32.65 -13.45 7.32
CA VAL A 154 -33.63 -14.02 6.40
C VAL A 154 -33.66 -15.52 6.67
N GLU A 155 -34.80 -16.03 7.11
CA GLU A 155 -35.01 -17.46 7.32
C GLU A 155 -34.52 -18.23 6.08
N PRO A 156 -33.60 -19.21 6.22
CA PRO A 156 -33.13 -19.98 5.09
C PRO A 156 -34.34 -20.64 4.44
N ALA A 157 -34.43 -20.53 3.10
CA ALA A 157 -35.55 -21.06 2.34
C ALA A 157 -35.95 -22.46 2.85
N GLN A 158 -37.25 -22.68 3.06
CA GLN A 158 -37.86 -23.85 3.75
C GLN A 158 -37.46 -25.24 3.20
N GLY A 159 -36.61 -25.32 2.18
CA GLY A 159 -36.07 -26.57 1.61
C GLY A 159 -34.66 -26.95 2.04
N TRP A 160 -33.86 -26.09 2.70
CA TRP A 160 -32.46 -26.45 3.03
C TRP A 160 -32.38 -27.51 4.14
N ALA A 161 -33.21 -27.38 5.18
CA ALA A 161 -33.27 -28.38 6.27
C ALA A 161 -33.78 -29.75 5.81
N ALA A 162 -34.63 -29.80 4.78
CA ALA A 162 -35.16 -31.05 4.24
C ALA A 162 -34.09 -31.91 3.52
N GLN A 163 -33.03 -31.29 2.99
CA GLN A 163 -31.97 -32.02 2.28
C GLN A 163 -31.04 -32.81 3.20
N PHE A 164 -30.91 -32.40 4.47
CA PHE A 164 -30.08 -33.07 5.47
C PHE A 164 -30.86 -33.94 6.47
N ALA A 165 -32.19 -33.87 6.44
CA ALA A 165 -33.07 -34.66 7.29
C ALA A 165 -33.41 -36.06 6.73
N THR A 166 -32.79 -36.49 5.63
CA THR A 166 -33.03 -37.84 5.08
C THR A 166 -32.20 -38.85 5.89
N PRO A 167 -32.81 -39.70 6.74
CA PRO A 167 -32.06 -40.80 7.36
C PRO A 167 -31.55 -41.73 6.25
N ALA A 168 -30.28 -42.13 6.35
CA ALA A 168 -29.70 -43.12 5.46
C ALA A 168 -30.65 -44.34 5.40
N PRO A 169 -30.97 -44.88 4.20
CA PRO A 169 -31.80 -46.07 4.10
C PRO A 169 -31.05 -47.20 4.80
N GLY A 170 -31.49 -47.50 6.02
CA GLY A 170 -31.09 -48.70 6.75
C GLY A 170 -31.41 -49.89 5.87
N ARG A 171 -30.38 -50.54 5.37
CA ARG A 171 -30.54 -51.85 4.73
C ARG A 171 -30.86 -52.83 5.85
N ALA A 172 -32.15 -53.06 6.03
CA ALA A 172 -32.71 -54.15 6.79
C ALA A 172 -32.40 -55.50 6.12
N GLY A 173 -31.99 -56.47 6.94
CA GLY A 173 -32.30 -57.90 6.78
C GLY A 173 -31.48 -58.70 5.79
N ALA A 174 -30.51 -59.47 6.29
CA ALA A 174 -30.48 -60.95 6.27
C ALA A 174 -29.15 -61.45 6.85
#